data_AF-A0A2U1QQ40-F1
#
_entry.id   AF-A0A2U1QQ40-F1
#
_cell.length_a   1.000
_cell.length_b   1.000
_cell.length_c   1.000
_cell.angle_alpha   90.00
_cell.angle_beta   90.00
_cell.angle_gamma   90.00
#
_symmetry.space_group_name_H-M   'P 1'
#
loop_
_entity.id
_entity.type
_entity.pdbx_description
1 polymer ?
#
loop_
_entity_poly.entity_id
_entity_poly.type
_entity_poly.pdbx_seq_one_letter_code
_entity_poly.pdbx_strand_id
1 'polypeptide(L)'
;MKLFKELGNKFGDLYDNLTNADSSWKNKVYDFYLIFGQIDENKSPWIKTNWKSDFEPYFDLLIKQTENGKETGIKAIKYKPEKRISKKDNTEFTYHSEIKHGRLKWDEKSHEKWTTINNVENYFLNFELWSPIWTICEKRQSPPDIYIKISNERDFENKREIKFGYLIVVAIAKNLKIDSKTIIKELSEKINSKATMLKTRRWGYPEKAGNWTFTNGIQDTFSNGIYKEKDIHTFDFDELEFEPTWEAIYRQNIC
;
A
#
# COMPACT_ATOMS: atom_id res chain seq x y z
N MET A 1 32.20 13.29 40.01
CA MET A 1 30.78 13.57 39.65
C MET A 1 30.53 13.69 38.15
N LYS A 2 31.39 14.34 37.34
CA LYS A 2 31.26 14.40 35.86
C LYS A 2 31.34 13.03 35.17
N LEU A 3 32.29 12.19 35.58
CA LEU A 3 32.53 10.85 34.98
C LEU A 3 31.32 9.91 35.09
N PHE A 4 30.62 9.91 36.24
CA PHE A 4 29.43 9.08 36.46
C PHE A 4 28.22 9.54 35.61
N LYS A 5 28.15 10.84 35.28
CA LYS A 5 27.10 11.42 34.44
C LYS A 5 27.34 11.10 32.95
N GLU A 6 28.60 11.11 32.52
CA GLU A 6 29.00 10.68 31.17
C GLU A 6 28.82 9.17 30.96
N LEU A 7 29.18 8.34 31.93
CA LEU A 7 28.89 6.90 31.85
C LEU A 7 27.38 6.63 31.84
N GLY A 8 26.60 7.29 32.70
CA GLY A 8 25.14 7.13 32.75
C GLY A 8 24.46 7.47 31.42
N ASN A 9 24.87 8.57 30.77
CA ASN A 9 24.36 8.95 29.44
C ASN A 9 24.77 7.92 28.37
N LYS A 10 26.02 7.44 28.39
CA LYS A 10 26.52 6.47 27.41
C LYS A 10 25.83 5.10 27.53
N PHE A 11 25.45 4.68 28.74
CA PHE A 11 24.66 3.47 28.97
C PHE A 11 23.19 3.64 28.59
N GLY A 12 22.61 4.82 28.83
CA GLY A 12 21.27 5.17 28.33
C GLY A 12 21.20 5.13 26.80
N ASP A 13 22.16 5.77 26.13
CA ASP A 13 22.28 5.76 24.68
C ASP A 13 22.51 4.34 24.12
N LEU A 14 23.26 3.48 24.82
CA LEU A 14 23.49 2.10 24.39
C LEU A 14 22.23 1.24 24.55
N TYR A 15 21.49 1.42 25.64
CA TYR A 15 20.25 0.71 25.90
C TYR A 15 19.12 1.16 24.95
N ASP A 16 19.02 2.45 24.67
CA ASP A 16 18.08 3.01 23.70
C ASP A 16 18.45 2.59 22.27
N ASN A 17 19.74 2.50 21.94
CA ASN A 17 20.20 1.98 20.64
C ASN A 17 19.94 0.47 20.50
N LEU A 18 20.05 -0.32 21.57
CA LEU A 18 19.77 -1.76 21.54
C LEU A 18 18.26 -2.06 21.49
N THR A 19 17.44 -1.28 22.19
CA THR A 19 15.98 -1.44 22.19
C THR A 19 15.31 -0.84 20.94
N ASN A 20 15.88 0.21 20.35
CA ASN A 20 15.39 0.81 19.09
C ASN A 20 16.11 0.30 17.84
N ALA A 21 17.07 -0.62 17.97
CA ALA A 21 17.75 -1.21 16.81
C ALA A 21 16.73 -1.73 15.80
N ASP A 22 15.69 -2.43 16.27
CA ASP A 22 14.63 -3.03 15.43
C ASP A 22 13.53 -2.07 14.99
N SER A 23 13.49 -0.83 15.50
CA SER A 23 12.46 0.17 15.16
C SER A 23 12.94 1.23 14.17
N SER A 24 14.25 1.29 13.88
CA SER A 24 14.83 2.26 12.94
C SER A 24 14.38 2.02 11.49
N TRP A 25 14.47 3.08 10.65
CA TRP A 25 14.20 3.02 9.21
C TRP A 25 14.87 1.85 8.49
N LYS A 26 16.03 1.43 8.99
CA LYS A 26 16.87 0.46 8.31
C LYS A 26 16.67 -0.99 8.75
N ASN A 27 16.16 -1.19 9.95
CA ASN A 27 16.17 -2.52 10.55
C ASN A 27 14.77 -3.09 10.74
N LYS A 28 13.74 -2.23 10.74
CA LYS A 28 12.36 -2.68 10.93
C LYS A 28 11.96 -3.64 9.81
N VAL A 29 11.55 -4.83 10.23
CA VAL A 29 11.18 -5.95 9.37
C VAL A 29 9.67 -6.06 9.29
N TYR A 30 9.17 -6.33 8.10
CA TYR A 30 7.75 -6.39 7.78
C TYR A 30 7.36 -7.74 7.23
N ASP A 31 6.17 -8.19 7.59
CA ASP A 31 5.37 -9.04 6.72
C ASP A 31 4.89 -8.18 5.55
N PHE A 32 5.39 -8.47 4.36
CA PHE A 32 5.18 -7.70 3.15
C PHE A 32 4.30 -8.51 2.19
N TYR A 33 3.09 -8.00 1.95
CA TYR A 33 2.09 -8.62 1.10
C TYR A 33 1.92 -7.85 -0.20
N LEU A 34 1.79 -8.60 -1.30
CA LEU A 34 1.23 -8.13 -2.56
C LEU A 34 -0.10 -8.84 -2.79
N ILE A 35 -1.18 -8.07 -2.94
CA ILE A 35 -2.50 -8.58 -3.28
C ILE A 35 -2.85 -8.06 -4.67
N PHE A 36 -2.98 -8.98 -5.62
CA PHE A 36 -3.37 -8.69 -6.99
C PHE A 36 -4.90 -8.81 -7.10
N GLY A 37 -5.58 -7.69 -7.28
CA GLY A 37 -7.04 -7.62 -7.29
C GLY A 37 -7.70 -8.25 -8.51
N GLN A 38 -9.00 -8.53 -8.41
CA GLN A 38 -9.80 -8.93 -9.57
C GLN A 38 -9.93 -7.81 -10.62
N ILE A 39 -10.38 -8.17 -11.82
CA ILE A 39 -10.52 -7.27 -12.97
C ILE A 39 -11.90 -6.56 -13.02
N ASP A 40 -12.92 -7.05 -12.30
CA ASP A 40 -14.22 -6.37 -12.28
C ASP A 40 -14.12 -4.99 -11.60
N GLU A 41 -14.37 -3.93 -12.37
CA GLU A 41 -14.32 -2.55 -11.89
C GLU A 41 -15.38 -2.29 -10.81
N ASN A 42 -16.54 -2.95 -10.89
CA ASN A 42 -17.61 -2.83 -9.90
C ASN A 42 -17.24 -3.41 -8.53
N LYS A 43 -16.12 -4.13 -8.45
CA LYS A 43 -15.54 -4.71 -7.23
C LYS A 43 -14.32 -3.94 -6.71
N SER A 44 -14.07 -2.77 -7.26
CA SER A 44 -12.90 -1.96 -6.89
C SER A 44 -12.98 -1.40 -5.47
N PRO A 45 -11.84 -1.22 -4.78
CA PRO A 45 -11.80 -0.76 -3.38
C PRO A 45 -12.22 0.71 -3.20
N TRP A 46 -12.20 1.54 -4.24
CA TRP A 46 -12.64 2.94 -4.16
C TRP A 46 -14.16 3.11 -4.34
N ILE A 47 -14.90 2.04 -4.57
CA ILE A 47 -16.37 2.07 -4.54
C ILE A 47 -16.81 2.01 -3.08
N LYS A 48 -17.61 3.00 -2.65
CA LYS A 48 -17.98 3.22 -1.24
C LYS A 48 -18.58 1.98 -0.57
N THR A 49 -19.43 1.23 -1.26
CA THR A 49 -20.05 0.02 -0.73
C THR A 49 -19.03 -1.11 -0.53
N ASN A 50 -18.17 -1.33 -1.52
CA ASN A 50 -17.13 -2.36 -1.44
C ASN A 50 -16.12 -2.00 -0.36
N TRP A 51 -15.67 -0.73 -0.31
CA TRP A 51 -14.75 -0.26 0.73
C TRP A 51 -15.28 -0.61 2.12
N LYS A 52 -16.50 -0.16 2.44
CA LYS A 52 -17.09 -0.33 3.77
C LYS A 52 -17.32 -1.80 4.16
N SER A 53 -17.60 -2.68 3.19
CA SER A 53 -18.00 -4.06 3.46
C SER A 53 -16.88 -5.08 3.30
N ASP A 54 -15.98 -4.86 2.34
CA ASP A 54 -15.02 -5.86 1.87
C ASP A 54 -13.57 -5.51 2.21
N PHE A 55 -13.23 -4.22 2.43
CA PHE A 55 -11.84 -3.77 2.64
C PHE A 55 -11.61 -3.15 4.02
N GLU A 56 -12.37 -2.10 4.36
CA GLU A 56 -12.23 -1.31 5.58
C GLU A 56 -12.20 -2.17 6.85
N PRO A 57 -13.10 -3.16 7.04
CA PRO A 57 -13.10 -3.97 8.26
C PRO A 57 -11.78 -4.71 8.51
N TYR A 58 -11.13 -5.22 7.46
CA TYR A 58 -9.87 -5.96 7.57
C TYR A 58 -8.70 -5.03 7.87
N PHE A 59 -8.66 -3.86 7.23
CA PHE A 59 -7.63 -2.86 7.55
C PHE A 59 -7.81 -2.29 8.95
N ASP A 60 -9.06 -2.12 9.38
CA ASP A 60 -9.38 -1.67 10.73
C ASP A 60 -8.93 -2.69 11.80
N LEU A 61 -9.09 -3.99 11.54
CA LEU A 61 -8.56 -5.05 12.41
C LEU A 61 -7.05 -4.93 12.60
N LEU A 62 -6.31 -4.57 11.55
CA LEU A 62 -4.85 -4.37 11.60
C LEU A 62 -4.50 -3.08 12.36
N ILE A 63 -5.13 -1.96 12.01
CA ILE A 63 -4.82 -0.63 12.57
C ILE A 63 -5.12 -0.56 14.06
N LYS A 64 -6.18 -1.23 14.53
CA LYS A 64 -6.54 -1.28 15.96
C LYS A 64 -5.49 -1.96 16.85
N GLN A 65 -4.56 -2.71 16.26
CA GLN A 65 -3.45 -3.33 16.98
C GLN A 65 -2.28 -2.37 17.23
N THR A 66 -2.26 -1.20 16.59
CA THR A 66 -1.18 -0.22 16.80
C THR A 66 -1.51 0.67 17.99
N GLU A 67 -0.53 0.90 18.87
CA GLU A 67 -0.67 1.83 20.00
C GLU A 67 -0.97 3.27 19.52
N ASN A 68 -0.54 3.58 18.29
CA ASN A 68 -0.66 4.88 17.66
C ASN A 68 -1.80 4.95 16.62
N GLY A 69 -2.85 4.12 16.73
CA GLY A 69 -3.94 4.09 15.76
C GLY A 69 -4.58 5.47 15.49
N LYS A 70 -4.60 6.35 16.51
CA LYS A 70 -5.08 7.74 16.41
C LYS A 70 -4.22 8.66 15.53
N GLU A 71 -2.98 8.26 15.28
CA GLU A 71 -2.02 8.95 14.43
C GLU A 71 -2.02 8.42 13.00
N THR A 72 -2.95 7.52 12.65
CA THR A 72 -3.08 6.97 11.30
C THR A 72 -3.53 8.05 10.32
N GLY A 73 -2.78 8.20 9.25
CA GLY A 73 -3.04 9.16 8.18
C GLY A 73 -3.30 8.46 6.86
N ILE A 74 -4.19 9.07 6.07
CA ILE A 74 -4.52 8.62 4.72
C ILE A 74 -4.12 9.70 3.72
N LYS A 75 -3.68 9.27 2.54
CA LYS A 75 -3.60 10.07 1.33
C LYS A 75 -4.34 9.32 0.23
N ALA A 76 -5.16 10.02 -0.54
CA ALA A 76 -5.81 9.45 -1.72
C ALA A 76 -5.73 10.46 -2.86
N ILE A 77 -5.47 9.98 -4.07
CA ILE A 77 -5.39 10.80 -5.27
C ILE A 77 -6.52 10.39 -6.21
N LYS A 78 -7.33 11.37 -6.60
CA LYS A 78 -8.38 11.25 -7.60
C LYS A 78 -8.27 12.37 -8.60
N TYR A 79 -8.83 12.13 -9.77
CA TYR A 79 -8.92 13.11 -10.83
C TYR A 79 -10.37 13.26 -11.28
N LYS A 80 -10.75 14.50 -11.57
CA LYS A 80 -11.98 14.82 -12.28
C LYS A 80 -11.65 15.16 -13.75
N PRO A 81 -12.39 14.63 -14.73
CA PRO A 81 -12.23 15.00 -16.12
C PRO A 81 -12.78 16.42 -16.35
N GLU A 82 -12.02 17.24 -17.05
CA GLU A 82 -12.37 18.60 -17.45
C GLU A 82 -12.14 18.76 -18.96
N LYS A 83 -13.16 19.17 -19.71
CA LYS A 83 -12.98 19.55 -21.10
C LYS A 83 -12.20 20.85 -21.19
N ARG A 84 -11.10 20.86 -21.95
CA ARG A 84 -10.27 22.04 -22.18
C ARG A 84 -10.01 22.21 -23.66
N ILE A 85 -9.75 23.45 -24.07
CA ILE A 85 -9.41 23.80 -25.44
C ILE A 85 -7.91 24.11 -25.49
N SER A 86 -7.21 23.47 -26.42
CA SER A 86 -5.80 23.72 -26.66
C SER A 86 -5.60 25.11 -27.29
N LYS A 87 -4.68 25.90 -26.72
CA LYS A 87 -4.38 27.25 -27.22
C LYS A 87 -3.66 27.25 -28.58
N LYS A 88 -3.06 26.13 -28.98
CA LYS A 88 -2.21 26.04 -30.17
C LYS A 88 -3.01 25.79 -31.45
N ASP A 89 -4.01 24.95 -31.36
CA ASP A 89 -4.76 24.37 -32.49
C ASP A 89 -6.28 24.41 -32.27
N ASN A 90 -6.76 25.00 -31.17
CA ASN A 90 -8.17 25.15 -30.83
C ASN A 90 -8.94 23.82 -30.76
N THR A 91 -8.25 22.72 -30.47
CA THR A 91 -8.83 21.38 -30.34
C THR A 91 -9.32 21.14 -28.91
N GLU A 92 -10.48 20.48 -28.77
CA GLU A 92 -11.00 20.05 -27.47
C GLU A 92 -10.29 18.76 -27.02
N PHE A 93 -9.86 18.72 -25.76
CA PHE A 93 -9.29 17.52 -25.14
C PHE A 93 -9.76 17.40 -23.67
N THR A 94 -9.69 16.18 -23.13
CA THR A 94 -10.02 15.92 -21.72
C THR A 94 -8.77 16.03 -20.86
N TYR A 95 -8.76 17.01 -19.95
CA TYR A 95 -7.73 17.16 -18.93
C TYR A 95 -8.19 16.52 -17.62
N HIS A 96 -7.32 15.74 -16.99
CA HIS A 96 -7.60 15.12 -15.69
C HIS A 96 -7.00 15.99 -14.58
N SER A 97 -7.85 16.68 -13.84
CA SER A 97 -7.43 17.59 -12.76
C SER A 97 -7.52 16.91 -11.39
N GLU A 98 -6.47 17.04 -10.58
CA GLU A 98 -6.40 16.39 -9.26
C GLU A 98 -7.40 17.00 -8.26
N ILE A 99 -8.11 16.15 -7.53
CA ILE A 99 -9.01 16.53 -6.44
C ILE A 99 -8.22 16.55 -5.13
N LYS A 100 -8.11 17.73 -4.51
CA LYS A 100 -7.39 17.91 -3.25
C LYS A 100 -8.27 17.57 -2.05
N HIS A 101 -7.92 16.53 -1.30
CA HIS A 101 -8.68 16.10 -0.12
C HIS A 101 -8.17 16.66 1.22
N GLY A 102 -6.99 17.28 1.23
CA GLY A 102 -6.32 17.75 2.44
C GLY A 102 -5.79 16.59 3.29
N ARG A 103 -5.63 16.82 4.60
CA ARG A 103 -5.23 15.77 5.55
C ARG A 103 -6.43 14.86 5.84
N LEU A 104 -6.29 13.58 5.55
CA LEU A 104 -7.29 12.55 5.83
C LEU A 104 -6.83 11.68 7.00
N LYS A 105 -7.78 11.27 7.83
CA LYS A 105 -7.58 10.37 8.96
C LYS A 105 -8.23 9.02 8.67
N TRP A 106 -7.93 8.01 9.48
CA TRP A 106 -8.70 6.77 9.50
C TRP A 106 -10.04 6.98 10.23
N ASP A 107 -11.01 7.56 9.51
CA ASP A 107 -12.37 7.76 9.98
C ASP A 107 -13.37 7.77 8.80
N GLU A 108 -14.64 7.53 9.11
CA GLU A 108 -15.71 7.45 8.11
C GLU A 108 -15.80 8.74 7.27
N LYS A 109 -15.69 9.92 7.90
CA LYS A 109 -15.74 11.22 7.21
C LYS A 109 -14.63 11.37 6.16
N SER A 110 -13.45 10.83 6.44
CA SER A 110 -12.34 10.83 5.50
C SER A 110 -12.54 9.80 4.40
N HIS A 111 -13.07 8.62 4.71
CA HIS A 111 -13.41 7.58 3.73
C HIS A 111 -14.42 8.08 2.69
N GLU A 112 -15.43 8.84 3.13
CA GLU A 112 -16.43 9.43 2.24
C GLU A 112 -15.87 10.43 1.22
N LYS A 113 -14.73 11.08 1.52
CA LYS A 113 -14.14 12.07 0.62
C LYS A 113 -13.50 11.45 -0.62
N TRP A 114 -12.88 10.29 -0.45
CA TRP A 114 -12.09 9.66 -1.52
C TRP A 114 -12.81 8.47 -2.16
N THR A 115 -13.68 7.76 -1.44
CA THR A 115 -14.53 6.75 -2.07
C THR A 115 -15.53 7.40 -3.06
N THR A 116 -16.07 6.58 -3.94
CA THR A 116 -17.00 6.99 -5.01
C THR A 116 -18.25 6.13 -4.95
N ILE A 117 -19.38 6.69 -5.35
CA ILE A 117 -20.54 5.88 -5.74
C ILE A 117 -20.18 5.24 -7.09
N ASN A 118 -20.78 4.10 -7.43
CA ASN A 118 -20.46 3.33 -8.65
C ASN A 118 -20.91 4.05 -9.96
N ASN A 119 -20.55 5.32 -10.13
CA ASN A 119 -20.73 6.13 -11.31
C ASN A 119 -19.43 6.93 -11.59
N VAL A 120 -18.96 6.84 -12.83
CA VAL A 120 -17.57 7.03 -13.27
C VAL A 120 -17.17 8.50 -13.39
N GLU A 121 -17.68 9.40 -12.54
CA GLU A 121 -17.37 10.83 -12.68
C GLU A 121 -15.92 11.17 -12.35
N ASN A 122 -15.30 10.43 -11.43
CA ASN A 122 -13.94 10.69 -10.99
C ASN A 122 -13.09 9.44 -11.10
N TYR A 123 -11.92 9.58 -11.70
CA TYR A 123 -10.92 8.53 -11.76
C TYR A 123 -10.17 8.46 -10.43
N PHE A 124 -10.08 7.28 -9.83
CA PHE A 124 -9.23 7.01 -8.67
C PHE A 124 -7.85 6.55 -9.15
N LEU A 125 -6.78 7.17 -8.66
CA LEU A 125 -5.40 6.78 -8.97
C LEU A 125 -4.83 5.87 -7.88
N ASN A 126 -4.74 6.37 -6.65
CA ASN A 126 -4.16 5.62 -5.56
C ASN A 126 -4.67 6.05 -4.18
N PHE A 127 -4.40 5.18 -3.22
CA PHE A 127 -4.59 5.38 -1.79
C PHE A 127 -3.33 4.93 -1.06
N GLU A 128 -2.95 5.66 -0.03
CA GLU A 128 -1.89 5.29 0.91
C GLU A 128 -2.37 5.53 2.34
N LEU A 129 -2.07 4.57 3.20
CA LEU A 129 -2.27 4.64 4.64
C LEU A 129 -0.94 4.45 5.33
N TRP A 130 -0.69 5.33 6.31
CA TRP A 130 0.48 5.30 7.16
C TRP A 130 0.02 5.30 8.61
N SER A 131 0.40 4.29 9.38
CA SER A 131 0.16 4.21 10.82
C SER A 131 1.50 4.03 11.56
N PRO A 132 2.02 5.07 12.26
CA PRO A 132 1.55 6.45 12.27
C PRO A 132 1.79 7.18 10.94
N ILE A 133 1.18 8.36 10.76
CA ILE A 133 1.32 9.21 9.55
C ILE A 133 2.79 9.58 9.26
N TRP A 134 3.14 9.78 7.99
CA TRP A 134 4.52 10.02 7.55
C TRP A 134 5.24 11.14 8.31
N THR A 135 4.56 12.25 8.63
CA THR A 135 5.18 13.35 9.39
C THR A 135 5.60 12.93 10.79
N ILE A 136 4.88 11.99 11.40
CA ILE A 136 5.24 11.42 12.70
C ILE A 136 6.35 10.41 12.54
N CYS A 137 6.32 9.58 11.50
CA CYS A 137 7.43 8.68 11.15
C CYS A 137 8.75 9.47 10.98
N GLU A 138 8.73 10.59 10.26
CA GLU A 138 9.88 11.49 10.09
C GLU A 138 10.35 12.06 11.43
N LYS A 139 9.43 12.57 12.25
CA LYS A 139 9.76 13.11 13.58
C LYS A 139 10.39 12.05 14.49
N ARG A 140 9.88 10.81 14.43
CA ARG A 140 10.35 9.68 15.24
C ARG A 140 11.55 8.95 14.64
N GLN A 141 11.96 9.31 13.42
CA GLN A 141 13.02 8.60 12.67
C GLN A 141 12.76 7.07 12.58
N SER A 142 11.50 6.69 12.41
CA SER A 142 11.05 5.30 12.35
C SER A 142 9.99 5.14 11.24
N PRO A 143 9.99 4.04 10.46
CA PRO A 143 8.97 3.79 9.46
C PRO A 143 7.64 3.40 10.13
N PRO A 144 6.52 3.47 9.40
CA PRO A 144 5.21 3.16 9.96
C PRO A 144 5.16 1.73 10.49
N ASP A 145 4.37 1.48 11.53
CA ASP A 145 4.05 0.13 11.98
C ASP A 145 3.22 -0.61 10.93
N ILE A 146 2.29 0.10 10.29
CA ILE A 146 1.46 -0.42 9.20
C ILE A 146 1.46 0.56 8.04
N TYR A 147 1.75 0.04 6.85
CA TYR A 147 1.61 0.75 5.59
C TYR A 147 0.70 -0.04 4.65
N ILE A 148 -0.25 0.65 4.02
CA ILE A 148 -1.12 0.07 2.99
C ILE A 148 -1.15 1.02 1.80
N LYS A 149 -0.92 0.50 0.60
CA LYS A 149 -1.10 1.24 -0.65
C LYS A 149 -2.03 0.47 -1.56
N ILE A 150 -2.96 1.16 -2.19
CA ILE A 150 -3.85 0.62 -3.21
C ILE A 150 -3.61 1.44 -4.47
N SER A 151 -3.25 0.78 -5.56
CA SER A 151 -3.04 1.42 -6.87
C SER A 151 -4.12 0.93 -7.84
N ASN A 152 -4.74 1.85 -8.58
CA ASN A 152 -5.55 1.50 -9.73
C ASN A 152 -4.63 1.17 -10.90
N GLU A 153 -4.82 -0.01 -11.49
CA GLU A 153 -3.99 -0.50 -12.59
C GLU A 153 -4.64 -0.24 -13.96
N ARG A 154 -5.87 0.27 -13.96
CA ARG A 154 -6.54 0.77 -15.15
C ARG A 154 -6.02 2.15 -15.50
N ASP A 155 -5.86 2.45 -16.78
CA ASP A 155 -5.55 3.80 -17.25
C ASP A 155 -6.83 4.65 -17.36
N PHE A 156 -6.66 5.97 -17.52
CA PHE A 156 -7.80 6.89 -17.66
C PHE A 156 -8.75 6.54 -18.81
N GLU A 157 -8.22 5.90 -19.86
CA GLU A 157 -8.96 5.61 -21.09
C GLU A 157 -9.44 4.15 -21.15
N ASN A 158 -9.11 3.33 -20.15
CA ASN A 158 -9.36 1.88 -20.11
C ASN A 158 -8.92 1.16 -21.40
N LYS A 159 -7.84 1.60 -22.04
CA LYS A 159 -7.37 1.06 -23.33
C LYS A 159 -6.36 -0.06 -23.17
N ARG A 160 -5.68 -0.09 -22.02
CA ARG A 160 -4.66 -1.08 -21.75
C ARG A 160 -5.29 -2.41 -21.34
N GLU A 161 -4.81 -3.51 -21.90
CA GLU A 161 -5.11 -4.83 -21.37
C GLU A 161 -4.49 -4.99 -19.97
N ILE A 162 -5.34 -5.24 -18.98
CA ILE A 162 -4.93 -5.44 -17.60
C ILE A 162 -5.14 -6.89 -17.17
N LYS A 163 -4.17 -7.42 -16.43
CA LYS A 163 -4.24 -8.77 -15.86
C LYS A 163 -4.84 -8.80 -14.45
N PHE A 164 -4.90 -7.66 -13.76
CA PHE A 164 -5.55 -7.45 -12.46
C PHE A 164 -5.99 -5.98 -12.38
N GLY A 165 -7.06 -5.69 -11.65
CA GLY A 165 -7.64 -4.34 -11.64
C GLY A 165 -6.99 -3.36 -10.66
N TYR A 166 -6.37 -3.87 -9.61
CA TYR A 166 -5.71 -3.06 -8.59
C TYR A 166 -4.60 -3.86 -7.93
N LEU A 167 -3.56 -3.17 -7.47
CA LEU A 167 -2.51 -3.75 -6.64
C LEU A 167 -2.61 -3.19 -5.23
N ILE A 168 -2.69 -4.07 -4.23
CA ILE A 168 -2.56 -3.69 -2.82
C ILE A 168 -1.20 -4.13 -2.32
N VAL A 169 -0.47 -3.18 -1.75
CA VAL A 169 0.77 -3.41 -1.03
C VAL A 169 0.49 -3.23 0.45
N VAL A 170 0.73 -4.25 1.25
CA VAL A 170 0.57 -4.19 2.71
C VAL A 170 1.90 -4.51 3.37
N ALA A 171 2.32 -3.67 4.31
CA ALA A 171 3.48 -3.95 5.15
C ALA A 171 3.08 -3.79 6.61
N ILE A 172 3.24 -4.88 7.37
CA ILE A 172 2.92 -4.93 8.81
C ILE A 172 4.18 -5.26 9.56
N ALA A 173 4.57 -4.40 10.48
CA ALA A 173 5.80 -4.56 11.23
C ALA A 173 5.73 -5.80 12.13
N LYS A 174 6.74 -6.67 12.04
CA LYS A 174 6.76 -7.96 12.75
C LYS A 174 6.73 -7.82 14.27
N ASN A 175 7.20 -6.70 14.80
CA ASN A 175 7.18 -6.41 16.24
C ASN A 175 5.77 -6.23 16.81
N LEU A 176 4.75 -5.99 15.96
CA LEU A 176 3.35 -5.94 16.40
C LEU A 176 2.79 -7.31 16.79
N LYS A 177 3.42 -8.41 16.36
CA LYS A 177 3.02 -9.80 16.68
C LYS A 177 1.55 -10.13 16.36
N ILE A 178 1.01 -9.51 15.30
CA ILE A 178 -0.34 -9.75 14.81
C ILE A 178 -0.32 -10.99 13.92
N ASP A 179 -1.38 -11.81 13.95
CA ASP A 179 -1.61 -12.82 12.92
C ASP A 179 -2.08 -12.16 11.61
N SER A 180 -1.17 -11.42 10.99
CA SER A 180 -1.41 -10.68 9.76
C SER A 180 -1.79 -11.61 8.61
N LYS A 181 -1.22 -12.81 8.58
CA LYS A 181 -1.39 -13.78 7.51
C LYS A 181 -2.83 -14.26 7.41
N THR A 182 -3.45 -14.61 8.54
CA THR A 182 -4.86 -15.01 8.57
C THR A 182 -5.77 -13.88 8.13
N ILE A 183 -5.58 -12.67 8.67
CA ILE A 183 -6.40 -11.49 8.32
C ILE A 183 -6.31 -11.18 6.82
N ILE A 184 -5.10 -11.19 6.25
CA ILE A 184 -4.87 -10.90 4.84
C ILE A 184 -5.39 -12.03 3.94
N LYS A 185 -5.31 -13.29 4.38
CA LYS A 185 -5.92 -14.42 3.66
C LYS A 185 -7.44 -14.27 3.57
N GLU A 186 -8.11 -13.95 4.68
CA GLU A 186 -9.56 -13.73 4.69
C GLU A 186 -9.96 -12.53 3.83
N LEU A 187 -9.21 -11.43 3.88
CA LEU A 187 -9.41 -10.29 2.98
C LEU A 187 -9.30 -10.74 1.51
N SER A 188 -8.29 -11.54 1.18
CA SER A 188 -8.03 -12.02 -0.18
C SER A 188 -9.17 -12.89 -0.71
N GLU A 189 -9.68 -13.80 0.11
CA GLU A 189 -10.86 -14.62 -0.18
C GLU A 189 -12.10 -13.74 -0.35
N LYS A 190 -12.31 -12.77 0.54
CA LYS A 190 -13.47 -11.87 0.54
C LYS A 190 -13.55 -11.04 -0.74
N ILE A 191 -12.42 -10.49 -1.19
CA ILE A 191 -12.36 -9.63 -2.38
C ILE A 191 -12.16 -10.44 -3.67
N ASN A 192 -12.04 -11.77 -3.55
CA ASN A 192 -11.70 -12.69 -4.63
C ASN A 192 -10.47 -12.20 -5.40
N SER A 193 -9.35 -11.98 -4.70
CA SER A 193 -8.10 -11.54 -5.33
C SER A 193 -7.60 -12.60 -6.32
N LYS A 194 -6.79 -12.23 -7.30
CA LYS A 194 -6.17 -13.23 -8.19
C LYS A 194 -5.07 -14.01 -7.48
N ALA A 195 -4.24 -13.28 -6.75
CA ALA A 195 -3.19 -13.87 -5.92
C ALA A 195 -2.87 -12.95 -4.76
N THR A 196 -2.43 -13.55 -3.65
CA THR A 196 -1.89 -12.85 -2.51
C THR A 196 -0.61 -13.53 -2.07
N MET A 197 0.46 -12.76 -2.05
CA MET A 197 1.82 -13.24 -1.89
C MET A 197 2.47 -12.56 -0.70
N LEU A 198 3.11 -13.35 0.15
CA LEU A 198 3.81 -12.89 1.35
C LEU A 198 5.31 -13.09 1.19
N LYS A 199 6.09 -12.12 1.63
CA LYS A 199 7.49 -12.30 1.97
C LYS A 199 7.87 -11.45 3.17
N THR A 200 9.06 -11.69 3.71
CA THR A 200 9.65 -10.79 4.69
C THR A 200 10.54 -9.76 4.00
N ARG A 201 10.43 -8.48 4.38
CA ARG A 201 11.30 -7.41 3.84
C ARG A 201 11.53 -6.29 4.84
N ARG A 202 12.62 -5.54 4.67
CA ARG A 202 12.92 -4.30 5.42
C ARG A 202 12.40 -3.06 4.70
N TRP A 203 12.09 -2.03 5.48
CA TRP A 203 11.72 -0.74 4.90
C TRP A 203 12.89 -0.09 4.15
N GLY A 204 12.62 0.60 3.04
CA GLY A 204 13.57 1.51 2.38
C GLY A 204 14.78 0.88 1.68
N TYR A 205 14.90 -0.46 1.65
CA TYR A 205 16.04 -1.13 1.01
C TYR A 205 15.66 -1.73 -0.32
N PRO A 206 16.37 -1.41 -1.42
CA PRO A 206 16.20 -2.14 -2.66
C PRO A 206 16.52 -3.63 -2.46
N GLU A 207 15.87 -4.48 -3.24
CA GLU A 207 16.05 -5.93 -3.15
C GLU A 207 15.84 -6.57 -4.53
N LYS A 208 16.70 -7.51 -4.91
CA LYS A 208 16.53 -8.34 -6.10
C LYS A 208 16.61 -9.81 -5.70
N ALA A 209 15.56 -10.57 -5.99
CA ALA A 209 15.45 -11.98 -5.63
C ALA A 209 14.70 -12.74 -6.73
N GLY A 210 15.38 -13.70 -7.37
CA GLY A 210 14.86 -14.41 -8.52
C GLY A 210 14.45 -13.45 -9.64
N ASN A 211 13.21 -13.61 -10.13
CA ASN A 211 12.62 -12.72 -11.14
C ASN A 211 12.12 -11.38 -10.58
N TRP A 212 12.13 -11.18 -9.26
CA TRP A 212 11.54 -10.01 -8.61
C TRP A 212 12.59 -8.95 -8.29
N THR A 213 12.32 -7.70 -8.67
CA THR A 213 13.22 -6.56 -8.42
C THR A 213 12.45 -5.41 -7.79
N PHE A 214 12.89 -4.98 -6.62
CA PHE A 214 12.36 -3.83 -5.92
C PHE A 214 13.46 -2.77 -5.87
N THR A 215 13.37 -1.78 -6.75
CA THR A 215 14.40 -0.73 -6.91
C THR A 215 14.42 0.28 -5.77
N ASN A 216 13.33 0.37 -5.01
CA ASN A 216 13.12 1.36 -3.96
C ASN A 216 12.53 0.72 -2.69
N GLY A 217 12.03 1.54 -1.77
CA GLY A 217 11.37 1.09 -0.54
C GLY A 217 10.00 0.43 -0.78
N ILE A 218 9.40 -0.06 0.30
CA ILE A 218 8.08 -0.70 0.29
C ILE A 218 7.02 0.23 -0.34
N GLN A 219 7.02 1.51 0.03
CA GLN A 219 6.08 2.52 -0.44
C GLN A 219 6.15 2.78 -1.96
N ASP A 220 7.31 2.50 -2.54
CA ASP A 220 7.60 2.70 -3.95
C ASP A 220 7.33 1.44 -4.78
N THR A 221 6.62 0.46 -4.23
CA THR A 221 6.21 -0.73 -4.98
C THR A 221 5.06 -0.37 -5.92
N PHE A 222 5.18 -0.78 -7.19
CA PHE A 222 4.18 -0.65 -8.25
C PHE A 222 4.32 -1.83 -9.23
N SER A 223 3.28 -2.13 -10.00
CA SER A 223 3.25 -3.27 -10.94
C SER A 223 4.31 -3.21 -12.05
N ASN A 224 4.69 -2.00 -12.46
CA ASN A 224 5.70 -1.78 -13.48
C ASN A 224 7.13 -2.07 -12.96
N GLY A 225 7.89 -2.92 -13.65
CA GLY A 225 9.31 -3.14 -13.38
C GLY A 225 9.62 -4.09 -12.21
N ILE A 226 8.63 -4.53 -11.42
CA ILE A 226 8.90 -5.39 -10.26
C ILE A 226 9.11 -6.86 -10.60
N TYR A 227 8.74 -7.30 -11.81
CA TYR A 227 8.95 -8.65 -12.31
C TYR A 227 9.69 -8.63 -13.65
N LYS A 228 10.88 -9.25 -13.69
CA LYS A 228 11.79 -9.28 -14.84
C LYS A 228 12.04 -7.90 -15.45
N GLU A 229 12.04 -6.85 -14.60
CA GLU A 229 12.24 -5.43 -14.98
C GLU A 229 11.25 -4.94 -16.04
N LYS A 230 10.08 -5.57 -16.12
CA LYS A 230 8.98 -5.24 -17.02
C LYS A 230 7.68 -5.09 -16.24
N ASP A 231 6.68 -4.56 -16.92
CA ASP A 231 5.35 -4.46 -16.34
C ASP A 231 4.67 -5.82 -16.26
N ILE A 232 4.16 -6.18 -15.07
CA ILE A 232 3.49 -7.47 -14.83
C ILE A 232 2.36 -7.71 -15.83
N HIS A 233 1.63 -6.67 -16.26
CA HIS A 233 0.53 -6.82 -17.21
C HIS A 233 0.97 -7.28 -18.61
N THR A 234 2.28 -7.28 -18.90
CA THR A 234 2.84 -7.81 -20.17
C THR A 234 3.06 -9.32 -20.16
N PHE A 235 2.88 -9.97 -19.01
CA PHE A 235 3.03 -11.42 -18.86
C PHE A 235 1.66 -12.09 -18.76
N ASP A 236 1.64 -13.40 -18.99
CA ASP A 236 0.57 -14.22 -18.47
C ASP A 236 0.67 -14.25 -16.94
N PHE A 237 -0.39 -13.81 -16.27
CA PHE A 237 -0.41 -13.69 -14.83
C PHE A 237 -0.38 -15.07 -14.14
N ASP A 238 -1.01 -16.05 -14.78
CA ASP A 238 -1.19 -17.37 -14.18
C ASP A 238 0.10 -18.20 -14.24
N GLU A 239 1.00 -17.85 -15.17
CA GLU A 239 2.34 -18.41 -15.32
C GLU A 239 3.42 -17.68 -14.51
N LEU A 240 3.06 -16.65 -13.73
CA LEU A 240 4.06 -15.92 -12.94
C LEU A 240 4.70 -16.82 -11.88
N GLU A 241 6.03 -16.85 -11.92
CA GLU A 241 6.84 -17.54 -10.91
C GLU A 241 7.02 -16.67 -9.67
N PHE A 242 6.31 -17.05 -8.62
CA PHE A 242 6.40 -16.39 -7.32
C PHE A 242 7.31 -17.15 -6.35
N GLU A 243 7.14 -18.47 -6.24
CA GLU A 243 7.99 -19.31 -5.42
C GLU A 243 9.39 -19.48 -6.06
N PRO A 244 10.44 -19.70 -5.26
CA PRO A 244 10.46 -19.77 -3.79
C PRO A 244 10.58 -18.38 -3.11
N THR A 245 10.58 -17.29 -3.89
CA THR A 245 10.83 -15.94 -3.36
C THR A 245 9.67 -15.44 -2.50
N TRP A 246 8.48 -15.89 -2.82
CA TRP A 246 7.23 -15.55 -2.14
C TRP A 246 6.55 -16.80 -1.63
N GLU A 247 5.87 -16.66 -0.49
CA GLU A 247 4.89 -17.62 -0.02
C GLU A 247 3.51 -17.26 -0.58
N ALA A 248 2.83 -18.21 -1.24
CA ALA A 248 1.45 -18.01 -1.68
C ALA A 248 0.48 -18.15 -0.49
N ILE A 249 -0.20 -17.06 -0.15
CA ILE A 249 -1.23 -17.02 0.90
C ILE A 249 -2.60 -17.38 0.33
N TYR A 250 -2.86 -16.90 -0.88
CA TYR A 250 -4.08 -17.15 -1.62
C TYR A 250 -3.78 -17.10 -3.13
N ARG A 251 -4.43 -17.98 -3.89
CA ARG A 251 -4.52 -17.90 -5.35
C ARG A 251 -5.91 -18.30 -5.75
N GLN A 252 -6.50 -17.54 -6.66
CA GLN A 252 -7.75 -17.95 -7.27
C GLN A 252 -7.48 -19.19 -8.12
N ASN A 253 -8.11 -20.32 -7.78
CA ASN A 253 -8.03 -21.51 -8.62
C ASN A 253 -8.77 -21.21 -9.93
N ILE A 254 -8.08 -21.39 -11.05
CA ILE A 254 -8.72 -21.43 -12.36
C ILE A 254 -9.30 -22.84 -12.48
N CYS A 255 -10.60 -22.96 -12.25
CA CYS A 255 -11.35 -24.17 -12.58
C CYS A 255 -11.72 -24.16 -14.06
#